data_AF-A0AAX2E7Q0-F1
#
_entry.id   AF-A0AAX2E7Q0-F1
#
_cell.length_a   1.000
_cell.length_b   1.000
_cell.length_c   1.000
_cell.angle_alpha   90.00
_cell.angle_beta   90.00
_cell.angle_gamma   90.00
#
_symmetry.space_group_name_H-M   'P 1'
#
loop_
_entity.id
_entity.type
_entity.pdbx_description
1 polymer ?
#
loop_
_entity_poly.entity_id
_entity_poly.type
_entity_poly.pdbx_seq_one_letter_code
_entity_poly.pdbx_strand_id
1 'polypeptide(L)'
;MKKPLLTIGRVVLTLLVVSFAVVVVWRMVMYYMFAPWTRDGHIRADIVQIAPDVSGLIQQVQVRDNQLVKRGQVLFSIDQDRFSLALRQAKASLADRQETLAQAQREARRNLGLGNLVPREQLEESQSRVARAQSALIEAQVAVDSAQLNLDRSVIRSPVDGYVNDRAPRTQEFVTAGRPVLSVVDSNSFHIDGYFEETKLDGIHIGQSVDIRVVGDRARLRGHVESIVAGIEDRDRSSGSNLLPNVNPAFSWVRLAQRIPVRIAFDEVPEDFRMIAGRTATVSIIDDQAPIRSEPAQ
;
A
#
# COMPACT_ATOMS: atom_id res chain seq x y z
N MET A 1 -38.71 -6.87 75.58
CA MET A 1 -38.32 -7.76 74.45
C MET A 1 -38.61 -7.09 73.11
N LYS A 2 -37.71 -6.22 72.59
CA LYS A 2 -37.84 -5.59 71.25
C LYS A 2 -36.46 -5.16 70.72
N LYS A 3 -35.62 -6.10 70.25
CA LYS A 3 -34.42 -5.79 69.42
C LYS A 3 -34.08 -6.79 68.28
N PRO A 4 -34.90 -7.79 67.86
CA PRO A 4 -34.51 -8.66 66.75
C PRO A 4 -34.58 -7.93 65.40
N LEU A 5 -35.45 -6.92 65.26
CA LEU A 5 -35.65 -6.20 64.00
C LEU A 5 -34.40 -5.41 63.55
N LEU A 6 -33.66 -4.82 64.50
CA LEU A 6 -32.41 -4.08 64.22
C LEU A 6 -31.26 -5.02 63.81
N THR A 7 -31.21 -6.21 64.39
CA THR A 7 -30.22 -7.24 64.03
C THR A 7 -30.53 -7.87 62.67
N ILE A 8 -31.82 -8.13 62.38
CA ILE A 8 -32.28 -8.58 61.07
C ILE A 8 -31.98 -7.52 60.00
N GLY A 9 -32.26 -6.24 60.27
CA GLY A 9 -31.94 -5.14 59.36
C GLY A 9 -30.44 -5.04 59.06
N ARG A 10 -29.56 -5.24 60.05
CA ARG A 10 -28.11 -5.33 59.86
C ARG A 10 -27.70 -6.53 59.00
N VAL A 11 -28.25 -7.71 59.25
CA VAL A 11 -27.92 -8.92 58.46
C VAL A 11 -28.37 -8.77 57.01
N VAL A 12 -29.57 -8.24 56.77
CA VAL A 12 -30.08 -7.96 55.41
C VAL A 12 -29.20 -6.92 54.71
N LEU A 13 -28.80 -5.86 55.40
CA LEU A 13 -27.89 -4.85 54.86
C LEU A 13 -26.52 -5.46 54.49
N THR A 14 -25.93 -6.28 55.37
CA THR A 14 -24.66 -6.95 55.09
C THR A 14 -24.78 -7.91 53.89
N LEU A 15 -25.87 -8.68 53.80
CA LEU A 15 -26.11 -9.57 52.66
C LEU A 15 -26.30 -8.80 51.35
N LEU A 16 -26.98 -7.65 51.37
CA LEU A 16 -27.10 -6.76 50.20
C LEU A 16 -25.75 -6.19 49.76
N VAL A 17 -24.91 -5.77 50.70
CA VAL A 17 -23.56 -5.26 50.39
C VAL A 17 -22.69 -6.37 49.82
N VAL A 18 -22.73 -7.58 50.39
CA VAL A 18 -21.98 -8.73 49.90
C VAL A 18 -22.47 -9.16 48.52
N SER A 19 -23.78 -9.23 48.28
CA SER A 19 -24.33 -9.59 46.97
C SER A 19 -23.95 -8.54 45.91
N PHE A 20 -24.03 -7.25 46.23
CA PHE A 20 -23.57 -6.18 45.36
C PHE A 20 -22.07 -6.30 45.04
N ALA A 21 -21.23 -6.55 46.05
CA ALA A 21 -19.80 -6.76 45.84
C ALA A 21 -19.52 -7.98 44.93
N VAL A 22 -20.24 -9.09 45.12
CA VAL A 22 -20.14 -10.27 44.26
C VAL A 22 -20.51 -9.95 42.82
N VAL A 23 -21.58 -9.19 42.59
CA VAL A 23 -22.00 -8.75 41.25
C VAL A 23 -20.95 -7.85 40.59
N VAL A 24 -20.36 -6.91 41.33
CA VAL A 24 -19.31 -6.02 40.81
C VAL A 24 -18.06 -6.81 40.44
N VAL A 25 -17.59 -7.70 41.33
CA VAL A 25 -16.42 -8.55 41.06
C VAL A 25 -16.69 -9.47 39.87
N TRP A 26 -17.86 -10.11 39.81
CA TRP A 26 -18.25 -10.96 38.70
C TRP A 26 -18.25 -10.18 37.38
N ARG A 27 -18.86 -8.99 37.35
CA ARG A 27 -18.89 -8.14 36.15
C ARG A 27 -17.49 -7.65 35.74
N MET A 28 -16.62 -7.34 36.69
CA MET A 28 -15.23 -6.94 36.43
C MET A 28 -14.41 -8.10 35.86
N VAL A 29 -14.58 -9.32 36.39
CA VAL A 29 -13.93 -10.53 35.87
C VAL A 29 -14.41 -10.84 34.46
N MET A 30 -15.73 -10.77 34.22
CA MET A 30 -16.29 -10.99 32.89
C MET A 30 -15.75 -9.99 31.87
N TYR A 31 -15.71 -8.70 32.23
CA TYR A 31 -15.11 -7.67 31.37
C TYR A 31 -13.63 -7.94 31.11
N TYR A 32 -12.84 -8.27 32.13
CA TYR A 32 -11.40 -8.48 31.95
C TYR A 32 -11.07 -9.75 31.14
N MET A 33 -11.86 -10.82 31.30
CA MET A 33 -11.66 -12.08 30.59
C MET A 33 -12.21 -12.07 29.16
N PHE A 34 -13.37 -11.47 28.92
CA PHE A 34 -14.11 -11.66 27.66
C PHE A 34 -14.23 -10.39 26.81
N ALA A 35 -13.99 -9.19 27.36
CA ALA A 35 -14.10 -7.99 26.53
C ALA A 35 -13.02 -8.00 25.44
N PRO A 36 -13.40 -7.83 24.16
CA PRO A 36 -12.46 -7.83 23.05
C PRO A 36 -11.70 -6.50 23.00
N TRP A 37 -10.57 -6.46 23.70
CA TRP A 37 -9.59 -5.37 23.61
C TRP A 37 -8.17 -5.92 23.52
N THR A 38 -7.29 -5.15 22.90
CA THR A 38 -5.86 -5.43 22.84
C THR A 38 -5.04 -4.16 23.04
N ARG A 39 -3.91 -4.26 23.73
CA ARG A 39 -2.89 -3.20 23.80
C ARG A 39 -1.88 -3.29 22.65
N ASP A 40 -1.91 -4.39 21.93
CA ASP A 40 -0.99 -4.72 20.85
C ASP A 40 -1.66 -4.37 19.52
N GLY A 41 -1.89 -3.08 19.30
CA GLY A 41 -2.35 -2.54 18.03
C GLY A 41 -1.24 -1.71 17.40
N HIS A 42 -1.11 -1.75 16.09
CA HIS A 42 -0.14 -0.95 15.36
C HIS A 42 -0.80 -0.20 14.22
N ILE A 43 -0.53 1.10 14.12
CA ILE A 43 -0.89 1.88 12.94
C ILE A 43 -0.01 1.42 11.77
N ARG A 44 -0.63 1.08 10.66
CA ARG A 44 0.01 0.60 9.44
C ARG A 44 -0.47 1.47 8.28
N ALA A 45 0.34 1.51 7.23
CA ALA A 45 0.04 2.16 5.98
C ALA A 45 0.81 1.45 4.87
N ASP A 46 0.30 1.57 3.65
CA ASP A 46 0.98 1.04 2.48
C ASP A 46 2.21 1.88 2.16
N ILE A 47 3.35 1.20 2.06
CA ILE A 47 4.63 1.81 1.74
C ILE A 47 4.87 1.55 0.25
N VAL A 48 4.71 2.59 -0.56
CA VAL A 48 4.95 2.50 -2.00
C VAL A 48 6.44 2.72 -2.26
N GLN A 49 7.08 1.67 -2.76
CA GLN A 49 8.48 1.72 -3.16
C GLN A 49 8.61 2.29 -4.57
N ILE A 50 9.33 3.41 -4.69
CA ILE A 50 9.56 4.10 -5.95
C ILE A 50 10.86 3.60 -6.55
N ALA A 51 10.74 2.81 -7.62
CA ALA A 51 11.84 2.37 -8.45
C ALA A 51 11.80 3.12 -9.81
N PRO A 52 12.94 3.57 -10.35
CA PRO A 52 12.97 4.15 -11.66
C PRO A 52 12.88 3.07 -12.75
N ASP A 53 12.28 3.40 -13.89
CA ASP A 53 12.22 2.51 -15.05
C ASP A 53 13.48 2.58 -15.93
N VAL A 54 14.24 3.65 -15.82
CA VAL A 54 15.49 3.88 -16.55
C VAL A 54 16.66 4.08 -15.58
N SER A 55 17.86 3.67 -16.00
CA SER A 55 19.07 3.82 -15.18
C SER A 55 19.82 5.11 -15.56
N GLY A 56 20.46 5.75 -14.59
CA GLY A 56 21.26 6.94 -14.83
C GLY A 56 21.66 7.68 -13.55
N LEU A 57 22.34 8.81 -13.71
CA LEU A 57 22.68 9.70 -12.60
C LEU A 57 21.49 10.59 -12.26
N ILE A 58 21.25 10.83 -10.98
CA ILE A 58 20.24 11.81 -10.55
C ILE A 58 20.77 13.23 -10.80
N GLN A 59 20.05 13.98 -11.64
CA GLN A 59 20.36 15.36 -11.97
C GLN A 59 19.82 16.33 -10.93
N GLN A 60 18.59 16.12 -10.48
CA GLN A 60 17.94 16.99 -9.50
C GLN A 60 16.99 16.19 -8.60
N VAL A 61 16.96 16.56 -7.32
CA VAL A 61 16.02 16.05 -6.33
C VAL A 61 15.12 17.21 -5.92
N GLN A 62 13.81 17.06 -6.09
CA GLN A 62 12.80 18.11 -5.84
C GLN A 62 12.03 17.91 -4.53
N VAL A 63 12.34 16.86 -3.78
CA VAL A 63 11.71 16.52 -2.51
C VAL A 63 12.74 16.47 -1.38
N ARG A 64 12.26 16.69 -0.16
CA ARG A 64 13.03 16.55 1.08
C ARG A 64 12.50 15.38 1.89
N ASP A 65 13.32 14.91 2.81
CA ASP A 65 12.93 13.89 3.78
C ASP A 65 11.69 14.35 4.58
N ASN A 66 10.76 13.42 4.84
CA ASN A 66 9.53 13.64 5.61
C ASN A 66 8.57 14.70 5.02
N GLN A 67 8.72 15.05 3.74
CA GLN A 67 7.87 16.00 3.05
C GLN A 67 6.56 15.33 2.57
N LEU A 68 5.44 16.06 2.71
CA LEU A 68 4.18 15.69 2.07
C LEU A 68 4.27 15.94 0.55
N VAL A 69 3.98 14.91 -0.24
CA VAL A 69 3.94 14.93 -1.70
C VAL A 69 2.56 14.54 -2.20
N LYS A 70 2.18 15.11 -3.34
CA LYS A 70 0.94 14.77 -4.03
C LYS A 70 1.19 13.79 -5.17
N ARG A 71 0.16 13.04 -5.55
CA ARG A 71 0.16 12.21 -6.75
C ARG A 71 0.54 13.04 -7.98
N GLY A 72 1.49 12.53 -8.77
CA GLY A 72 2.04 13.18 -9.96
C GLY A 72 3.13 14.23 -9.69
N GLN A 73 3.38 14.59 -8.44
CA GLN A 73 4.47 15.50 -8.08
C GLN A 73 5.83 14.88 -8.42
N VAL A 74 6.73 15.67 -9.01
CA VAL A 74 8.08 15.24 -9.35
C VAL A 74 8.87 15.02 -8.05
N LEU A 75 9.49 13.85 -7.93
CA LEU A 75 10.35 13.48 -6.82
C LEU A 75 11.81 13.81 -7.15
N PHE A 76 12.30 13.25 -8.24
CA PHE A 76 13.63 13.49 -8.76
C PHE A 76 13.67 13.24 -10.27
N SER A 77 14.67 13.79 -10.95
CA SER A 77 14.92 13.56 -12.37
C SER A 77 16.30 12.94 -12.58
N ILE A 78 16.34 11.95 -13.46
CA ILE A 78 17.57 11.37 -13.98
C ILE A 78 18.11 12.30 -15.09
N ASP A 79 19.42 12.31 -15.29
CA ASP A 79 20.08 13.03 -16.38
C ASP A 79 19.41 12.75 -17.74
N GLN A 80 18.82 13.81 -18.29
CA GLN A 80 18.03 13.77 -19.52
C GLN A 80 18.86 13.94 -20.78
N ASP A 81 20.13 14.33 -20.68
CA ASP A 81 20.94 14.69 -21.86
C ASP A 81 21.15 13.48 -22.76
N ARG A 82 21.43 12.32 -22.16
CA ARG A 82 21.57 11.05 -22.90
C ARG A 82 20.26 10.64 -23.59
N PHE A 83 19.12 10.80 -22.92
CA PHE A 83 17.81 10.41 -23.47
C PHE A 83 17.34 11.37 -24.56
N SER A 84 17.58 12.68 -24.40
CA SER A 84 17.26 13.68 -25.41
C SER A 84 18.12 13.51 -26.68
N LEU A 85 19.38 13.13 -26.54
CA LEU A 85 20.25 12.80 -27.67
C LEU A 85 19.77 11.53 -28.39
N ALA A 86 19.41 10.49 -27.66
CA ALA A 86 18.85 9.26 -28.24
C ALA A 86 17.55 9.53 -29.01
N LEU A 87 16.68 10.38 -28.48
CA LEU A 87 15.46 10.81 -29.17
C LEU A 87 15.76 11.58 -30.45
N ARG A 88 16.74 12.50 -30.44
CA ARG A 88 17.16 13.22 -31.65
C ARG A 88 17.72 12.26 -32.71
N GLN A 89 18.52 11.28 -32.31
CA GLN A 89 19.05 10.26 -33.22
C GLN A 89 17.93 9.41 -33.84
N ALA A 90 16.95 8.98 -33.03
CA ALA A 90 15.81 8.21 -33.52
C ALA A 90 14.96 9.03 -34.51
N LYS A 91 14.72 10.31 -34.22
CA LYS A 91 13.98 11.22 -35.12
C LYS A 91 14.71 11.44 -36.45
N ALA A 92 16.04 11.55 -36.44
CA ALA A 92 16.83 11.65 -37.66
C ALA A 92 16.74 10.38 -38.51
N SER A 93 16.81 9.19 -37.88
CA SER A 93 16.61 7.90 -38.55
C SER A 93 15.20 7.79 -39.15
N LEU A 94 14.17 8.21 -38.42
CA LEU A 94 12.80 8.24 -38.93
C LEU A 94 12.69 9.10 -40.19
N ALA A 95 13.26 10.31 -40.19
CA ALA A 95 13.26 11.19 -41.35
C ALA A 95 13.97 10.55 -42.57
N ASP A 96 15.11 9.88 -42.36
CA ASP A 96 15.81 9.14 -43.42
C ASP A 96 14.97 8.00 -44.01
N ARG A 97 14.27 7.22 -43.15
CA ARG A 97 13.36 6.15 -43.61
C ARG A 97 12.14 6.68 -44.33
N GLN A 98 11.62 7.85 -43.93
CA GLN A 98 10.54 8.53 -44.65
C GLN A 98 10.97 8.89 -46.07
N GLU A 99 12.16 9.46 -46.24
CA GLU A 99 12.69 9.81 -47.57
C GLU A 99 12.97 8.57 -48.42
N THR A 100 13.50 7.50 -47.81
CA THR A 100 13.73 6.21 -48.49
C THR A 100 12.41 5.61 -49.00
N LEU A 101 11.35 5.63 -48.18
CA LEU A 101 10.02 5.18 -48.61
C LEU A 101 9.48 6.06 -49.73
N ALA A 102 9.59 7.38 -49.61
CA ALA A 102 9.15 8.31 -50.65
C ALA A 102 9.89 8.07 -51.98
N GLN A 103 11.20 7.79 -51.94
CA GLN A 103 11.98 7.42 -53.11
C GLN A 103 11.50 6.10 -53.73
N ALA A 104 11.33 5.05 -52.92
CA ALA A 104 10.84 3.75 -53.38
C ALA A 104 9.44 3.86 -54.01
N GLN A 105 8.56 4.68 -53.43
CA GLN A 105 7.22 4.95 -53.95
C GLN A 105 7.28 5.71 -55.29
N ARG A 106 8.17 6.72 -55.43
CA ARG A 106 8.37 7.44 -56.70
C ARG A 106 8.86 6.49 -57.79
N GLU A 107 9.80 5.61 -57.47
CA GLU A 107 10.32 4.62 -58.42
C GLU A 107 9.25 3.59 -58.82
N ALA A 108 8.49 3.06 -57.87
CA ALA A 108 7.38 2.15 -58.16
C ALA A 108 6.30 2.81 -59.04
N ARG A 109 5.94 4.07 -58.75
CA ARG A 109 4.99 4.85 -59.57
C ARG A 109 5.53 5.08 -60.98
N ARG A 110 6.82 5.40 -61.12
CA ARG A 110 7.49 5.56 -62.42
C ARG A 110 7.43 4.25 -63.21
N ASN A 111 7.77 3.12 -62.60
CA ASN A 111 7.78 1.82 -63.28
C ASN A 111 6.36 1.42 -63.72
N LEU A 112 5.34 1.69 -62.92
CA LEU A 112 3.93 1.48 -63.28
C LEU A 112 3.50 2.36 -64.46
N GLY A 113 3.92 3.63 -64.50
CA GLY A 113 3.59 4.57 -65.58
C GLY A 113 4.24 4.23 -66.93
N LEU A 114 5.32 3.46 -66.93
CA LEU A 114 6.01 2.99 -68.14
C LEU A 114 5.32 1.77 -68.80
N GLY A 115 4.32 1.17 -68.16
CA GLY A 115 3.51 0.08 -68.72
C GLY A 115 4.33 -1.13 -69.18
N ASN A 116 4.14 -1.57 -70.42
CA ASN A 116 4.79 -2.76 -70.99
C ASN A 116 6.31 -2.59 -71.24
N LEU A 117 6.88 -1.42 -70.98
CA LEU A 117 8.32 -1.16 -71.15
C LEU A 117 9.17 -1.68 -69.98
N VAL A 118 8.54 -2.13 -68.89
CA VAL A 118 9.22 -2.65 -67.70
C VAL A 118 8.86 -4.13 -67.51
N PRO A 119 9.85 -5.04 -67.31
CA PRO A 119 9.57 -6.44 -67.01
C PRO A 119 8.75 -6.62 -65.73
N ARG A 120 7.90 -7.66 -65.68
CA ARG A 120 7.06 -7.97 -64.50
C ARG A 120 7.88 -8.17 -63.22
N GLU A 121 9.03 -8.84 -63.35
CA GLU A 121 9.97 -9.05 -62.24
C GLU A 121 10.44 -7.72 -61.60
N GLN A 122 10.69 -6.70 -62.42
CA GLN A 122 11.14 -5.40 -61.92
C GLN A 122 10.00 -4.61 -61.26
N LEU A 123 8.75 -4.82 -61.68
CA LEU A 123 7.57 -4.29 -60.98
C LEU A 123 7.41 -4.95 -59.61
N GLU A 124 7.48 -6.28 -59.53
CA GLU A 124 7.43 -7.04 -58.28
C GLU A 124 8.57 -6.65 -57.33
N GLU A 125 9.78 -6.46 -57.85
CA GLU A 125 10.93 -5.97 -57.07
C GLU A 125 10.68 -4.55 -56.52
N SER A 126 10.10 -3.65 -57.33
CA SER A 126 9.77 -2.28 -56.88
C SER A 126 8.68 -2.25 -55.80
N GLN A 127 7.65 -3.10 -55.92
CA GLN A 127 6.62 -3.24 -54.90
C GLN A 127 7.21 -3.82 -53.61
N SER A 128 8.06 -4.84 -53.73
CA SER A 128 8.80 -5.41 -52.59
C SER A 128 9.70 -4.38 -51.91
N ARG A 129 10.35 -3.48 -52.68
CA ARG A 129 11.13 -2.36 -52.13
C ARG A 129 10.25 -1.40 -51.32
N VAL A 130 9.07 -1.03 -51.81
CA VAL A 130 8.12 -0.17 -51.07
C VAL A 130 7.69 -0.85 -49.77
N ALA A 131 7.30 -2.12 -49.82
CA ALA A 131 6.88 -2.87 -48.64
C ALA A 131 8.00 -2.94 -47.58
N ARG A 132 9.25 -3.23 -47.99
CA ARG A 132 10.42 -3.21 -47.09
C ARG A 132 10.68 -1.82 -46.50
N ALA A 133 10.61 -0.77 -47.30
CA ALA A 133 10.79 0.60 -46.82
C ALA A 133 9.69 1.03 -45.84
N GLN A 134 8.45 0.56 -46.05
CA GLN A 134 7.34 0.81 -45.14
C GLN A 134 7.55 0.09 -43.80
N SER A 135 8.01 -1.17 -43.80
CA SER A 135 8.38 -1.86 -42.56
C SER A 135 9.52 -1.16 -41.81
N ALA A 136 10.56 -0.73 -42.53
CA ALA A 136 11.67 0.02 -41.94
C ALA A 136 11.23 1.38 -41.36
N LEU A 137 10.24 2.04 -41.98
CA LEU A 137 9.65 3.26 -41.45
C LEU A 137 8.92 3.01 -40.12
N ILE A 138 8.10 1.94 -40.05
CA ILE A 138 7.39 1.55 -38.83
C ILE A 138 8.38 1.24 -37.70
N GLU A 139 9.46 0.51 -37.99
CA GLU A 139 10.52 0.23 -37.02
C GLU A 139 11.18 1.52 -36.50
N ALA A 140 11.48 2.47 -37.39
CA ALA A 140 12.04 3.75 -37.00
C ALA A 140 11.07 4.59 -36.16
N GLN A 141 9.76 4.49 -36.41
CA GLN A 141 8.74 5.14 -35.58
C GLN A 141 8.71 4.55 -34.16
N VAL A 142 8.72 3.22 -34.04
CA VAL A 142 8.79 2.55 -32.73
C VAL A 142 10.06 2.94 -31.97
N ALA A 143 11.19 3.12 -32.66
CA ALA A 143 12.42 3.59 -32.05
C ALA A 143 12.29 5.03 -31.49
N VAL A 144 11.58 5.93 -32.18
CA VAL A 144 11.26 7.27 -31.67
C VAL A 144 10.38 7.18 -30.44
N ASP A 145 9.31 6.37 -30.48
CA ASP A 145 8.37 6.22 -29.38
C ASP A 145 9.06 5.65 -28.12
N SER A 146 9.93 4.66 -28.30
CA SER A 146 10.76 4.09 -27.23
C SER A 146 11.72 5.12 -26.63
N ALA A 147 12.41 5.91 -27.47
CA ALA A 147 13.29 6.96 -26.99
C ALA A 147 12.54 8.07 -26.24
N GLN A 148 11.33 8.44 -26.71
CA GLN A 148 10.47 9.40 -26.04
C GLN A 148 10.00 8.86 -24.68
N LEU A 149 9.56 7.60 -24.63
CA LEU A 149 9.12 6.98 -23.39
C LEU A 149 10.24 6.93 -22.34
N ASN A 150 11.46 6.62 -22.76
CA ASN A 150 12.62 6.63 -21.86
C ASN A 150 12.94 8.04 -21.33
N LEU A 151 12.79 9.07 -22.17
CA LEU A 151 12.93 10.46 -21.74
C LEU A 151 11.83 10.85 -20.74
N ASP A 152 10.57 10.48 -20.99
CA ASP A 152 9.46 10.78 -20.09
C ASP A 152 9.63 10.05 -18.74
N ARG A 153 10.07 8.79 -18.78
CA ARG A 153 10.36 7.95 -17.60
C ARG A 153 11.64 8.35 -16.85
N SER A 154 12.42 9.30 -17.37
CA SER A 154 13.55 9.89 -16.63
C SER A 154 13.09 10.86 -15.54
N VAL A 155 11.82 11.31 -15.58
CA VAL A 155 11.20 12.15 -14.55
C VAL A 155 10.34 11.30 -13.64
N ILE A 156 10.83 11.04 -12.43
CA ILE A 156 10.16 10.16 -11.47
C ILE A 156 9.14 10.98 -10.67
N ARG A 157 7.91 10.48 -10.63
CA ARG A 157 6.77 11.14 -9.97
C ARG A 157 6.16 10.24 -8.90
N SER A 158 5.51 10.85 -7.91
CA SER A 158 4.78 10.09 -6.89
C SER A 158 3.53 9.44 -7.49
N PRO A 159 3.30 8.13 -7.30
CA PRO A 159 2.07 7.46 -7.73
C PRO A 159 0.88 7.73 -6.78
N VAL A 160 1.16 8.12 -5.54
CA VAL A 160 0.17 8.33 -4.46
C VAL A 160 0.39 9.67 -3.75
N ASP A 161 -0.62 10.13 -3.03
CA ASP A 161 -0.50 11.23 -2.07
C ASP A 161 0.07 10.67 -0.76
N GLY A 162 1.12 11.28 -0.22
CA GLY A 162 1.86 10.62 0.84
C GLY A 162 3.01 11.40 1.44
N TYR A 163 3.65 10.80 2.44
CA TYR A 163 4.88 11.33 3.03
C TYR A 163 6.09 10.59 2.47
N VAL A 164 7.08 11.36 2.03
CA VAL A 164 8.38 10.84 1.64
C VAL A 164 9.11 10.34 2.88
N ASN A 165 9.58 9.11 2.87
CA ASN A 165 10.34 8.54 3.99
C ASN A 165 11.73 9.20 4.14
N ASP A 166 12.38 9.02 5.28
CA ASP A 166 13.64 9.68 5.70
C ASP A 166 14.90 9.14 4.99
N ARG A 167 14.82 8.98 3.66
CA ARG A 167 15.92 8.55 2.81
C ARG A 167 15.71 9.00 1.36
N ALA A 168 15.65 10.30 1.14
CA ALA A 168 15.66 10.86 -0.19
C ALA A 168 17.00 10.55 -0.90
N PRO A 169 16.97 10.21 -2.20
CA PRO A 169 18.19 9.98 -2.95
C PRO A 169 18.95 11.30 -3.14
N ARG A 170 20.25 11.22 -3.42
CA ARG A 170 21.09 12.42 -3.56
C ARG A 170 21.37 12.76 -5.02
N THR A 171 21.59 14.04 -5.30
CA THR A 171 22.11 14.46 -6.61
C THR A 171 23.46 13.78 -6.88
N GLN A 172 23.73 13.43 -8.14
CA GLN A 172 24.90 12.65 -8.59
C GLN A 172 24.95 11.18 -8.12
N GLU A 173 23.92 10.69 -7.42
CA GLU A 173 23.79 9.26 -7.14
C GLU A 173 23.35 8.49 -8.40
N PHE A 174 23.95 7.33 -8.65
CA PHE A 174 23.59 6.48 -9.78
C PHE A 174 22.48 5.51 -9.40
N VAL A 175 21.35 5.58 -10.10
CA VAL A 175 20.20 4.72 -9.88
C VAL A 175 20.09 3.67 -10.97
N THR A 176 19.60 2.48 -10.60
CA THR A 176 19.41 1.35 -11.50
C THR A 176 17.94 1.05 -11.66
N ALA A 177 17.53 0.77 -12.90
CA ALA A 177 16.17 0.43 -13.24
C ALA A 177 15.65 -0.76 -12.40
N GLY A 178 14.41 -0.65 -11.91
CA GLY A 178 13.75 -1.68 -11.11
C GLY A 178 14.22 -1.81 -9.67
N ARG A 179 15.21 -1.03 -9.22
CA ARG A 179 15.62 -0.98 -7.81
C ARG A 179 14.98 0.20 -7.09
N PRO A 180 14.24 -0.01 -6.00
CA PRO A 180 13.69 1.09 -5.20
C PRO A 180 14.77 2.02 -4.67
N VAL A 181 14.57 3.32 -4.85
CA VAL A 181 15.49 4.38 -4.37
C VAL A 181 14.82 5.32 -3.38
N LEU A 182 13.49 5.35 -3.37
CA LEU A 182 12.68 6.17 -2.48
C LEU A 182 11.47 5.35 -2.03
N SER A 183 10.92 5.67 -0.85
CA SER A 183 9.61 5.17 -0.44
C SER A 183 8.68 6.31 -0.06
N VAL A 184 7.41 6.16 -0.41
CA VAL A 184 6.34 7.09 -0.07
C VAL A 184 5.30 6.32 0.75
N VAL A 185 4.97 6.82 1.93
CA VAL A 185 3.89 6.29 2.76
C VAL A 185 2.58 6.88 2.27
N ASP A 186 1.68 6.05 1.76
CA ASP A 186 0.38 6.50 1.25
C ASP A 186 -0.49 7.02 2.39
N SER A 187 -0.95 8.27 2.26
CA SER A 187 -1.78 8.91 3.30
C SER A 187 -3.21 8.40 3.35
N ASN A 188 -3.69 7.71 2.31
CA ASN A 188 -5.05 7.20 2.24
C ASN A 188 -5.17 5.74 2.69
N SER A 189 -4.06 5.06 2.99
CA SER A 189 -4.02 3.64 3.33
C SER A 189 -3.79 3.37 4.83
N PHE A 190 -3.89 4.40 5.67
CA PHE A 190 -3.74 4.22 7.11
C PHE A 190 -4.83 3.30 7.68
N HIS A 191 -4.40 2.28 8.41
CA HIS A 191 -5.24 1.33 9.12
C HIS A 191 -4.57 0.90 10.43
N ILE A 192 -5.27 0.16 11.27
CA ILE A 192 -4.69 -0.47 12.45
C ILE A 192 -4.75 -1.98 12.31
N ASP A 193 -3.62 -2.63 12.53
CA ASP A 193 -3.58 -4.07 12.79
C ASP A 193 -3.62 -4.28 14.31
N GLY A 194 -4.76 -4.73 14.81
CA GLY A 194 -4.97 -5.11 16.21
C GLY A 194 -4.71 -6.59 16.41
N TYR A 195 -3.78 -6.95 17.29
CA TYR A 195 -3.45 -8.34 17.59
C TYR A 195 -4.27 -8.84 18.78
N PHE A 196 -5.41 -9.48 18.52
CA PHE A 196 -6.33 -9.97 19.55
C PHE A 196 -5.99 -11.40 19.97
N GLU A 197 -6.28 -11.75 21.24
CA GLU A 197 -6.23 -13.15 21.69
C GLU A 197 -7.27 -14.00 20.94
N GLU A 198 -6.86 -15.18 20.47
CA GLU A 198 -7.74 -16.18 19.84
C GLU A 198 -9.00 -16.46 20.67
N THR A 199 -8.89 -16.48 22.00
CA THR A 199 -10.00 -16.72 22.93
C THR A 199 -11.06 -15.62 22.95
N LYS A 200 -10.74 -14.43 22.44
CA LYS A 200 -11.65 -13.26 22.42
C LYS A 200 -12.27 -13.02 21.04
N LEU A 201 -11.91 -13.81 20.03
CA LEU A 201 -12.38 -13.63 18.66
C LEU A 201 -13.90 -13.78 18.49
N ASP A 202 -14.54 -14.62 19.29
CA ASP A 202 -16.01 -14.80 19.25
C ASP A 202 -16.77 -13.50 19.53
N GLY A 203 -16.15 -12.56 20.26
CA GLY A 203 -16.71 -11.23 20.51
C GLY A 203 -16.45 -10.21 19.40
N ILE A 204 -15.76 -10.58 18.32
CA ILE A 204 -15.30 -9.67 17.25
C ILE A 204 -16.04 -9.99 15.95
N HIS A 205 -16.77 -9.00 15.43
CA HIS A 205 -17.51 -9.10 14.19
C HIS A 205 -17.11 -7.97 13.24
N ILE A 206 -17.13 -8.27 11.93
CA ILE A 206 -16.87 -7.30 10.88
C ILE A 206 -17.94 -6.19 10.95
N GLY A 207 -17.51 -4.94 10.87
CA GLY A 207 -18.35 -3.74 10.95
C GLY A 207 -18.57 -3.21 12.36
N GLN A 208 -18.11 -3.89 13.42
CA GLN A 208 -18.25 -3.38 14.79
C GLN A 208 -17.43 -2.11 15.01
N SER A 209 -17.98 -1.18 15.78
CA SER A 209 -17.32 0.05 16.21
C SER A 209 -16.15 -0.21 17.15
N VAL A 210 -15.09 0.58 17.01
CA VAL A 210 -13.83 0.41 17.74
C VAL A 210 -13.36 1.74 18.30
N ASP A 211 -13.04 1.77 19.60
CA ASP A 211 -12.31 2.87 20.26
C ASP A 211 -10.81 2.60 20.15
N ILE A 212 -10.09 3.58 19.62
CA ILE A 212 -8.65 3.51 19.39
C ILE A 212 -7.97 4.58 20.23
N ARG A 213 -7.02 4.14 21.06
CA ARG A 213 -6.17 5.02 21.86
C ARG A 213 -4.71 4.82 21.51
N VAL A 214 -4.13 5.80 20.84
CA VAL A 214 -2.72 5.77 20.45
C VAL A 214 -1.84 6.12 21.65
N VAL A 215 -0.78 5.36 21.86
CA VAL A 215 0.13 5.58 23.00
C VAL A 215 0.79 6.95 22.87
N GLY A 216 0.81 7.69 23.99
CA GLY A 216 1.36 9.04 24.06
C GLY A 216 0.42 10.14 23.54
N ASP A 217 -0.79 9.80 23.11
CA ASP A 217 -1.79 10.74 22.64
C ASP A 217 -2.99 10.86 23.58
N ARG A 218 -3.68 12.00 23.54
CA ARG A 218 -4.93 12.22 24.29
C ARG A 218 -6.16 12.08 23.40
N ALA A 219 -5.99 12.20 22.08
CA ALA A 219 -7.08 12.04 21.12
C ALA A 219 -7.61 10.59 21.16
N ARG A 220 -8.93 10.45 21.14
CA ARG A 220 -9.60 9.16 20.91
C ARG A 220 -9.96 9.11 19.44
N LEU A 221 -9.47 8.07 18.76
CA LEU A 221 -9.82 7.81 17.37
C LEU A 221 -10.94 6.76 17.34
N ARG A 222 -11.78 6.85 16.32
CA ARG A 222 -12.85 5.88 16.07
C ARG A 222 -12.64 5.19 14.74
N GLY A 223 -13.06 3.95 14.69
CA GLY A 223 -12.98 3.12 13.51
C GLY A 223 -13.94 1.96 13.60
N HIS A 224 -13.86 1.09 12.60
CA HIS A 224 -14.63 -0.15 12.59
C HIS A 224 -13.75 -1.33 12.18
N VAL A 225 -14.17 -2.53 12.58
CA VAL A 225 -13.52 -3.77 12.15
C VAL A 225 -13.75 -3.97 10.66
N GLU A 226 -12.69 -3.87 9.87
CA GLU A 226 -12.75 -4.05 8.42
C GLU A 226 -12.66 -5.54 8.07
N SER A 227 -11.72 -6.26 8.67
CA SER A 227 -11.50 -7.68 8.38
C SER A 227 -10.74 -8.39 9.49
N ILE A 228 -10.88 -9.71 9.52
CA ILE A 228 -10.11 -10.62 10.39
C ILE A 228 -9.25 -11.46 9.46
N VAL A 229 -7.96 -11.63 9.78
CA VAL A 229 -7.06 -12.38 8.89
C VAL A 229 -7.53 -13.83 8.74
N ALA A 230 -7.46 -14.35 7.51
CA ALA A 230 -7.90 -15.71 7.20
C ALA A 230 -6.87 -16.80 7.57
N GLY A 231 -5.63 -16.40 7.88
CA GLY A 231 -4.57 -17.35 8.21
C GLY A 231 -3.35 -16.67 8.84
N ILE A 232 -2.69 -17.40 9.73
CA ILE A 232 -1.41 -17.04 10.32
C ILE A 232 -0.42 -18.17 10.04
N GLU A 233 0.85 -17.84 9.86
CA GLU A 233 1.90 -18.82 9.60
C GLU A 233 2.18 -19.65 10.86
N ASP A 234 2.23 -20.98 10.70
CA ASP A 234 2.60 -21.90 11.77
C ASP A 234 4.13 -21.97 11.86
N ARG A 235 4.69 -21.25 12.84
CA ARG A 235 6.15 -21.17 13.07
C ARG A 235 6.77 -22.51 13.46
N ASP A 236 5.98 -23.45 13.97
CA ASP A 236 6.47 -24.78 14.34
C ASP A 236 6.44 -25.76 13.15
N ARG A 237 5.86 -25.35 12.02
CA ARG A 237 5.80 -26.13 10.78
C ARG A 237 6.71 -25.52 9.72
N SER A 238 7.73 -26.27 9.33
CA SER A 238 8.63 -25.97 8.22
C SER A 238 8.41 -26.94 7.05
N SER A 239 8.72 -26.51 5.82
CA SER A 239 8.71 -27.40 4.66
C SER A 239 9.94 -28.31 4.68
N GLY A 240 9.75 -29.63 4.82
CA GLY A 240 10.82 -30.62 4.75
C GLY A 240 11.27 -30.90 3.32
N SER A 241 12.44 -31.53 3.17
CA SER A 241 13.09 -31.79 1.87
C SER A 241 12.29 -32.69 0.91
N ASN A 242 11.31 -33.46 1.41
CA ASN A 242 10.49 -34.39 0.62
C ASN A 242 9.05 -33.90 0.38
N LEU A 243 8.78 -32.58 0.40
CA LEU A 243 7.41 -32.01 0.41
C LEU A 243 6.55 -32.49 1.59
N LEU A 244 7.19 -33.09 2.59
CA LEU A 244 6.56 -33.49 3.84
C LEU A 244 6.71 -32.35 4.85
N PRO A 245 5.67 -32.04 5.63
CA PRO A 245 5.78 -31.08 6.70
C PRO A 245 6.75 -31.57 7.77
N ASN A 246 7.71 -30.73 8.13
CA ASN A 246 8.61 -30.96 9.24
C ASN A 246 8.14 -30.09 10.41
N VAL A 247 7.58 -30.74 11.44
CA VAL A 247 6.99 -30.06 12.58
C VAL A 247 7.92 -30.22 13.78
N ASN A 248 8.30 -29.11 14.40
CA ASN A 248 9.04 -29.14 15.65
C ASN A 248 8.13 -29.65 16.77
N PRO A 249 8.57 -30.62 17.60
CA PRO A 249 7.82 -31.01 18.77
C PRO A 249 7.70 -29.81 19.73
N ALA A 250 6.46 -29.42 20.05
CA ALA A 250 6.20 -28.34 21.00
C ALA A 250 6.49 -28.81 22.43
N PHE A 251 7.54 -28.28 23.05
CA PHE A 251 7.89 -28.54 24.46
C PHE A 251 7.40 -27.44 25.40
N SER A 252 6.35 -26.70 25.03
CA SER A 252 5.73 -25.71 25.91
C SER A 252 4.68 -26.39 26.79
N TRP A 253 4.95 -26.44 28.10
CA TRP A 253 3.97 -26.85 29.12
C TRP A 253 2.91 -25.76 29.37
N VAL A 254 3.08 -24.57 28.77
CA VAL A 254 2.12 -23.46 28.79
C VAL A 254 1.56 -23.25 27.37
N ARG A 255 0.24 -23.40 27.21
CA ARG A 255 -0.47 -23.01 25.99
C ARG A 255 -0.90 -21.56 26.10
N LEU A 256 -0.29 -20.68 25.30
CA LEU A 256 -0.73 -19.30 25.16
C LEU A 256 -1.69 -19.20 23.97
N ALA A 257 -2.71 -18.35 24.08
CA ALA A 257 -3.58 -18.04 22.95
C ALA A 257 -2.77 -17.37 21.85
N GLN A 258 -3.02 -17.75 20.59
CA GLN A 258 -2.39 -17.08 19.46
C GLN A 258 -2.95 -15.66 19.32
N ARG A 259 -2.14 -14.78 18.74
CA ARG A 259 -2.53 -13.40 18.44
C ARG A 259 -3.01 -13.35 17.01
N ILE A 260 -4.28 -13.02 16.82
CA ILE A 260 -4.93 -12.98 15.51
C ILE A 260 -5.05 -11.52 15.08
N PRO A 261 -4.39 -11.13 13.98
CA PRO A 261 -4.53 -9.80 13.39
C PRO A 261 -5.98 -9.53 12.95
N VAL A 262 -6.53 -8.44 13.46
CA VAL A 262 -7.80 -7.86 13.05
C VAL A 262 -7.49 -6.48 12.49
N ARG A 263 -7.86 -6.25 11.23
CA ARG A 263 -7.69 -4.97 10.56
C ARG A 263 -8.85 -4.05 10.91
N ILE A 264 -8.52 -2.83 11.29
CA ILE A 264 -9.45 -1.78 11.69
C ILE A 264 -9.21 -0.57 10.79
N ALA A 265 -10.28 -0.11 10.13
CA ALA A 265 -10.29 1.11 9.35
C ALA A 265 -10.63 2.31 10.24
N PHE A 266 -10.08 3.48 9.93
CA PHE A 266 -10.41 4.72 10.64
C PHE A 266 -11.66 5.37 10.04
N ASP A 267 -12.59 5.81 10.90
CA ASP A 267 -13.79 6.55 10.47
C ASP A 267 -13.59 8.06 10.60
N GLU A 268 -13.05 8.50 11.73
CA GLU A 268 -12.85 9.90 12.05
C GLU A 268 -11.43 10.12 12.60
N VAL A 269 -10.69 11.00 11.94
CA VAL A 269 -9.34 11.40 12.34
C VAL A 269 -9.34 12.92 12.50
N PRO A 270 -9.02 13.45 13.70
CA PRO A 270 -8.88 14.89 13.89
C PRO A 270 -7.81 15.49 12.97
N GLU A 271 -8.02 16.70 12.43
CA GLU A 271 -7.08 17.35 11.51
C GLU A 271 -5.68 17.56 12.14
N ASP A 272 -5.62 17.79 13.45
CA ASP A 272 -4.38 17.97 14.20
C ASP A 272 -3.66 16.65 14.53
N PHE A 273 -4.27 15.49 14.24
CA PHE A 273 -3.69 14.20 14.55
C PHE A 273 -2.65 13.79 13.50
N ARG A 274 -1.38 13.72 13.90
CA ARG A 274 -0.31 13.26 13.02
C ARG A 274 -0.31 11.73 12.89
N MET A 275 -0.79 11.24 11.75
CA MET A 275 -0.68 9.84 11.36
C MET A 275 0.78 9.45 11.09
N ILE A 276 1.27 8.46 11.83
CA ILE A 276 2.62 7.90 11.66
C ILE A 276 2.48 6.38 11.73
N ALA A 277 2.86 5.70 10.65
CA ALA A 277 2.91 4.25 10.62
C ALA A 277 3.96 3.73 11.62
N GLY A 278 3.62 2.67 12.35
CA GLY A 278 4.44 2.06 13.40
C GLY A 278 4.07 2.49 14.82
N ARG A 279 3.22 3.51 15.02
CA ARG A 279 2.73 3.87 16.37
C ARG A 279 1.92 2.72 16.97
N THR A 280 2.13 2.47 18.26
CA THR A 280 1.33 1.51 19.03
C THR A 280 0.02 2.14 19.48
N ALA A 281 -1.05 1.37 19.44
CA ALA A 281 -2.38 1.76 19.87
C ALA A 281 -3.02 0.65 20.72
N THR A 282 -3.79 1.06 21.72
CA THR A 282 -4.77 0.19 22.38
C THR A 282 -6.07 0.25 21.60
N VAL A 283 -6.59 -0.91 21.26
CA VAL A 283 -7.81 -1.10 20.49
C VAL A 283 -8.84 -1.75 21.41
N SER A 284 -10.04 -1.18 21.49
CA SER A 284 -11.15 -1.74 22.27
C SER A 284 -12.41 -1.75 21.42
N ILE A 285 -13.00 -2.92 21.23
CA ILE A 285 -14.24 -3.05 20.48
C ILE A 285 -15.40 -2.61 21.37
N ILE A 286 -16.25 -1.76 20.82
CA ILE A 286 -17.44 -1.25 21.50
C ILE A 286 -18.59 -2.17 21.12
N ASP A 287 -19.20 -2.80 22.11
CA ASP A 287 -20.40 -3.59 21.92
C ASP A 287 -21.59 -2.62 21.75
N ASP A 288 -22.29 -2.67 20.61
CA ASP A 288 -23.33 -1.72 20.19
C ASP A 288 -24.62 -1.75 21.04
N GLN A 289 -24.56 -2.27 22.27
CA GLN A 289 -25.68 -2.30 23.21
C GLN A 289 -25.74 -1.10 24.20
N ALA A 290 -25.03 -0.01 23.94
CA ALA A 290 -25.16 1.22 24.74
C ALA A 290 -25.78 2.37 23.92
N PRO A 291 -27.02 2.81 24.21
CA PRO A 291 -27.59 3.96 23.52
C PRO A 291 -26.80 5.22 23.83
N ILE A 292 -26.54 5.97 22.77
CA ILE A 292 -25.90 7.28 22.70
C ILE A 292 -26.46 8.19 23.81
N ARG A 293 -25.66 8.49 24.82
CA ARG A 293 -25.85 9.70 25.63
C ARG A 293 -25.18 10.84 24.89
N SER A 294 -25.93 11.56 24.09
CA SER A 294 -25.61 12.94 23.76
C SER A 294 -25.67 13.74 25.05
N GLU A 295 -24.56 14.38 25.43
CA GLU A 295 -24.60 15.43 26.44
C GLU A 295 -25.50 16.57 25.93
N PRO A 296 -26.43 17.09 26.74
CA PRO A 296 -27.10 18.34 26.39
C PRO A 296 -26.10 19.48 26.47
N ALA A 297 -26.01 20.27 25.39
CA ALA A 297 -25.37 21.57 25.40
C ALA A 297 -25.94 22.42 26.55
N GLN A 298 -25.06 22.94 27.39
CA GLN A 298 -25.33 24.10 28.25
C GLN A 298 -24.75 25.34 27.58
#